data_AF-S7VF93-F1
#
_entry.id   AF-S7VF93-F1
#
_cell.length_a   1.000
_cell.length_b   1.000
_cell.length_c   1.000
_cell.angle_alpha   90.00
_cell.angle_beta   90.00
_cell.angle_gamma   90.00
#
_symmetry.space_group_name_H-M   'P 1'
#
loop_
_entity.id
_entity.type
_entity.pdbx_description
1 polymer ?
#
loop_
_entity_poly.entity_id
_entity_poly.type
_entity_poly.pdbx_seq_one_letter_code
_entity_poly.pdbx_strand_id
1 'polypeptide(L)'
;MLPPGCNGCGGAGEITALWVRLSGHMPPWEGCCDAHDLAYTQGGPAEWRAWADRLLRDCMIQRGYPVRAWAYWLAVRLFGASHWGRA
;
A
#
# COMPACT_ATOMS: atom_id res chain seq x y z
N MET A 1 -5.61 -8.67 -14.07
CA MET A 1 -6.72 -8.41 -13.13
C MET A 1 -6.13 -8.44 -11.73
N LEU A 2 -6.29 -7.35 -10.98
CA LEU A 2 -5.88 -7.29 -9.57
C LEU A 2 -6.80 -8.20 -8.73
N PRO A 3 -6.31 -8.79 -7.63
CA PRO A 3 -7.15 -9.57 -6.71
C PRO A 3 -8.31 -8.71 -6.15
N PRO A 4 -9.44 -9.35 -5.75
CA PRO A 4 -10.48 -8.64 -5.01
C PRO A 4 -9.89 -7.98 -3.76
N GLY A 5 -10.10 -6.67 -3.60
CA GLY A 5 -9.56 -5.89 -2.50
C GLY A 5 -8.33 -5.06 -2.83
N CYS A 6 -7.65 -5.29 -3.96
CA CYS A 6 -6.51 -4.47 -4.40
C CYS A 6 -6.96 -3.36 -5.36
N ASN A 7 -6.61 -2.11 -5.07
CA ASN A 7 -6.99 -0.95 -5.88
C ASN A 7 -5.80 -0.09 -6.34
N GLY A 8 -4.57 -0.57 -6.15
CA GLY A 8 -3.35 0.17 -6.44
C GLY A 8 -2.89 0.98 -5.24
N CYS A 9 -2.23 2.10 -5.46
CA CYS A 9 -1.74 2.95 -4.37
C CYS A 9 -2.79 4.00 -3.97
N GLY A 10 -3.14 4.02 -2.69
CA GLY A 10 -4.12 4.94 -2.09
C GLY A 10 -5.08 4.20 -1.17
N GLY A 11 -6.06 4.89 -0.60
CA GLY A 11 -7.18 4.22 0.07
C GLY A 11 -8.18 3.62 -0.93
N ALA A 12 -8.28 4.24 -2.10
CA ALA A 12 -9.19 3.90 -3.21
C ALA A 12 -8.48 3.93 -4.58
N GLY A 13 -7.15 3.80 -4.61
CA GLY A 13 -6.34 3.88 -5.83
C GLY A 13 -6.08 5.31 -6.34
N GLU A 14 -6.39 6.34 -5.56
CA GLU A 14 -6.29 7.74 -5.98
C GLU A 14 -4.85 8.18 -6.32
N ILE A 15 -3.84 7.59 -5.66
CA ILE A 15 -2.45 7.93 -5.93
C ILE A 15 -1.99 7.27 -7.23
N THR A 16 -2.42 6.03 -7.50
CA THR A 16 -2.24 5.40 -8.83
C THR A 16 -2.89 6.27 -9.91
N ALA A 17 -4.16 6.66 -9.74
CA ALA A 17 -4.89 7.43 -10.74
C ALA A 17 -4.22 8.77 -11.06
N LEU A 18 -3.74 9.48 -10.03
CA LEU A 18 -3.01 10.73 -10.21
C LEU A 18 -1.66 10.50 -10.93
N TRP A 19 -0.94 9.44 -10.58
CA TRP A 19 0.35 9.13 -11.21
C TRP A 19 0.19 8.77 -12.68
N VAL A 20 -0.79 7.95 -13.02
CA VAL A 20 -1.11 7.61 -14.42
C VAL A 20 -1.49 8.86 -15.20
N ARG A 21 -2.29 9.75 -14.60
CA ARG A 21 -2.66 11.03 -15.24
C ARG A 21 -1.45 11.93 -15.53
N LEU A 22 -0.43 11.93 -14.67
CA LEU A 22 0.74 12.80 -14.80
C LEU A 22 1.86 12.19 -15.65
N SER A 23 2.05 10.87 -15.59
CA SER A 23 3.18 10.19 -16.21
C SER A 23 2.82 9.33 -17.43
N GLY A 24 1.53 8.99 -17.61
CA GLY A 24 1.08 8.05 -18.64
C GLY A 24 1.40 6.57 -18.33
N HIS A 25 1.99 6.28 -17.17
CA HIS A 25 2.43 4.94 -16.78
C HIS A 25 1.93 4.58 -15.37
N MET A 26 1.87 3.29 -15.06
CA MET A 26 1.59 2.81 -13.70
C MET A 26 2.77 3.14 -12.77
N PRO A 27 2.52 3.47 -11.48
CA PRO A 27 3.58 3.54 -10.49
C PRO A 27 4.47 2.29 -10.51
N PRO A 28 5.81 2.42 -10.65
CA PRO A 28 6.70 1.26 -10.65
C PRO A 28 6.67 0.44 -9.35
N TRP A 29 6.10 0.99 -8.27
CA TRP A 29 5.92 0.35 -6.98
C TRP A 29 4.48 -0.13 -6.71
N GLU A 30 3.58 -0.09 -7.69
CA GLU A 30 2.17 -0.44 -7.50
C GLU A 30 1.95 -1.82 -6.91
N GLY A 31 2.73 -2.82 -7.34
CA GLY A 31 2.66 -4.16 -6.76
C GLY A 31 3.04 -4.23 -5.26
N CYS A 32 3.69 -3.20 -4.68
CA CYS A 32 3.84 -3.11 -3.22
C CYS A 32 2.52 -2.72 -2.55
N CYS A 33 1.77 -1.81 -3.16
CA CYS A 33 0.48 -1.34 -2.67
C CYS A 33 -0.56 -2.47 -2.77
N ASP A 34 -0.60 -3.19 -3.89
CA ASP A 34 -1.51 -4.34 -4.05
C ASP A 34 -1.28 -5.44 -2.99
N ALA A 35 -0.01 -5.73 -2.69
CA ALA A 35 0.33 -6.69 -1.64
C ALA A 35 -0.08 -6.20 -0.23
N HIS A 36 -0.02 -4.89 0.00
CA HIS A 36 -0.48 -4.28 1.26
C HIS A 36 -2.00 -4.31 1.38
N ASP A 37 -2.73 -3.96 0.33
CA ASP A 37 -4.20 -4.07 0.25
C ASP A 37 -4.69 -5.49 0.54
N LEU A 38 -4.00 -6.49 -0.04
CA LEU A 38 -4.33 -7.90 0.19
C LEU A 38 -4.13 -8.27 1.66
N ALA A 39 -3.02 -7.87 2.28
CA ALA A 39 -2.77 -8.11 3.70
C ALA A 39 -3.82 -7.40 4.58
N TYR A 40 -4.22 -6.18 4.24
CA TYR A 40 -5.27 -5.44 4.95
C TYR A 40 -6.64 -6.09 4.85
N THR A 41 -6.96 -6.65 3.68
CA THR A 41 -8.20 -7.39 3.44
C THR A 41 -8.23 -8.71 4.20
N GLN A 42 -7.10 -9.42 4.28
CA GLN A 42 -6.98 -10.65 5.08
C GLN A 42 -7.09 -10.38 6.57
N GLY A 43 -6.57 -9.24 7.02
CA GLY A 43 -6.72 -8.82 8.40
C GLY A 43 -5.96 -9.68 9.40
N GLY A 44 -6.44 -9.72 10.65
CA GLY A 44 -5.88 -10.53 11.74
C GLY A 44 -5.41 -9.72 12.95
N PRO A 45 -4.50 -10.27 13.78
CA PRO A 45 -3.96 -9.58 14.95
C PRO A 45 -3.30 -8.23 14.61
N ALA A 46 -3.33 -7.28 15.55
CA ALA A 46 -2.84 -5.92 15.33
C ALA A 46 -1.34 -5.87 14.98
N GLU A 47 -0.56 -6.85 15.44
CA GLU A 47 0.85 -7.02 15.08
C GLU A 47 1.06 -7.36 13.59
N TRP A 48 0.10 -8.03 12.94
CA TRP A 48 0.16 -8.33 11.51
C TRP A 48 -0.02 -7.09 10.67
N ARG A 49 -0.86 -6.14 11.12
CA ARG A 49 -0.96 -4.82 10.46
C ARG A 49 0.38 -4.09 10.46
N ALA A 50 1.04 -4.03 11.62
CA ALA A 50 2.35 -3.38 11.72
C ALA A 50 3.42 -4.09 10.86
N TRP A 51 3.30 -5.41 10.69
CA TRP A 51 4.14 -6.18 9.79
C TRP A 51 3.85 -5.87 8.31
N ALA A 52 2.58 -5.82 7.92
CA ALA A 52 2.15 -5.44 6.56
C ALA A 52 2.64 -4.02 6.20
N ASP A 53 2.50 -3.05 7.11
CA ASP A 53 3.00 -1.69 6.93
C ASP A 53 4.52 -1.68 6.67
N ARG A 54 5.30 -2.47 7.42
CA ARG A 54 6.75 -2.60 7.22
C ARG A 54 7.09 -3.22 5.88
N LEU A 55 6.37 -4.27 5.46
CA LEU A 55 6.59 -4.90 4.15
C LEU A 55 6.34 -3.93 3.00
N LEU A 56 5.30 -3.09 3.07
CA LEU A 56 5.05 -2.03 2.10
C LEU A 56 6.29 -1.13 1.94
N ARG A 57 6.81 -0.64 3.07
CA ARG A 57 8.01 0.21 3.10
C ARG A 57 9.21 -0.49 2.47
N ASP A 58 9.52 -1.70 2.95
CA ASP A 58 10.73 -2.42 2.55
C ASP A 58 10.67 -2.80 1.06
N CYS A 59 9.50 -3.18 0.56
CA CYS A 59 9.24 -3.40 -0.87
C CYS A 59 9.50 -2.13 -1.70
N MET A 60 9.01 -0.98 -1.27
CA MET A 60 9.20 0.29 -1.99
C MET A 60 10.67 0.75 -1.96
N ILE A 61 11.39 0.51 -0.86
CA ILE A 61 12.84 0.75 -0.76
C ILE A 61 13.59 -0.13 -1.77
N GLN A 62 13.27 -1.42 -1.85
CA GLN A 62 13.89 -2.35 -2.81
C GLN A 62 13.64 -1.95 -4.27
N ARG A 63 12.50 -1.30 -4.55
CA ARG A 63 12.17 -0.74 -5.87
C ARG A 63 12.83 0.62 -6.15
N GLY A 64 13.65 1.16 -5.25
CA GLY A 64 14.39 2.40 -5.46
C GLY A 64 13.67 3.68 -5.04
N TYR A 65 12.60 3.58 -4.23
CA TYR A 65 11.78 4.73 -3.80
C TYR A 65 11.80 4.96 -2.28
N PRO A 66 12.98 5.12 -1.62
CA PRO A 66 13.09 5.11 -0.17
C PRO A 66 12.37 6.28 0.53
N VAL A 67 12.42 7.49 -0.01
CA VAL A 67 11.73 8.65 0.57
C VAL A 67 10.22 8.44 0.55
N ARG A 68 9.68 7.96 -0.58
CA ARG A 68 8.26 7.65 -0.74
C ARG A 68 7.84 6.49 0.15
N ALA A 69 8.69 5.48 0.30
CA ALA A 69 8.44 4.33 1.17
C ALA A 69 8.18 4.76 2.61
N TRP A 70 9.00 5.66 3.14
CA TRP A 70 8.79 6.22 4.49
C TRP A 70 7.53 7.08 4.59
N ALA A 71 7.22 7.88 3.56
CA ALA A 71 5.99 8.66 3.52
C ALA A 71 4.74 7.76 3.53
N TYR A 72 4.73 6.69 2.72
CA TYR A 72 3.65 5.71 2.67
C TYR A 72 3.51 4.97 3.99
N TRP A 73 4.62 4.49 4.55
CA TRP A 73 4.66 3.84 5.86
C TRP A 73 4.05 4.72 6.95
N LEU A 74 4.45 5.99 7.02
CA LEU A 74 3.91 6.93 8.00
C LEU A 74 2.40 7.15 7.79
N ALA A 75 1.96 7.32 6.54
CA ALA A 75 0.55 7.50 6.21
C ALA A 75 -0.31 6.29 6.66
N VAL A 76 0.09 5.06 6.35
CA VAL A 76 -0.67 3.86 6.75
C VAL A 76 -0.63 3.61 8.26
N ARG A 77 0.46 4.00 8.94
CA ARG A 77 0.55 3.92 10.41
C ARG A 77 -0.43 4.84 11.12
N LEU A 78 -0.61 6.05 10.58
CA LEU A 78 -1.48 7.08 11.16
C LEU A 78 -2.95 6.90 10.77
N PHE A 79 -3.23 6.51 9.52
CA PHE A 79 -4.59 6.54 8.96
C PHE A 79 -5.13 5.16 8.53
N GLY A 80 -4.28 4.14 8.46
CA GLY A 80 -4.67 2.82 7.93
C GLY A 80 -5.51 1.97 8.90
N ALA A 81 -5.56 2.27 10.20
CA ALA A 81 -6.19 1.39 11.19
C ALA A 81 -7.69 1.12 10.93
N SER A 82 -8.43 2.07 10.34
CA SER A 82 -9.85 1.90 10.01
C SER A 82 -10.11 0.91 8.87
N HIS A 83 -9.10 0.63 8.06
CA HIS A 83 -9.19 -0.26 6.88
C HIS A 83 -8.67 -1.68 7.19
N TRP A 84 -8.20 -1.92 8.40
CA TRP A 84 -7.71 -3.23 8.80
C TRP A 84 -8.87 -4.19 9.05
N GLY A 85 -8.93 -5.29 8.29
CA GLY A 85 -9.84 -6.39 8.55
C GLY A 85 -9.64 -6.92 9.97
N ARG A 86 -10.56 -6.62 10.88
CA ARG A 86 -10.59 -7.31 12.17
C ARG A 86 -11.32 -8.63 11.98
N ALA A 87 -10.62 -9.72 12.24
CA ALA A 87 -11.23 -11.04 12.43
C ALA A 87 -12.15 -11.03 13.66
#